data_AF-W3RK53-F1
#
_entry.id   AF-W3RK53-F1
#
_cell.length_a   1.000
_cell.length_b   1.000
_cell.length_c   1.000
_cell.angle_alpha   90.00
_cell.angle_beta   90.00
_cell.angle_gamma   90.00
#
_symmetry.space_group_name_H-M   'P 1'
#
loop_
_entity.id
_entity.type
_entity.pdbx_description
1 polymer ?
#
loop_
_entity_poly.entity_id
_entity_poly.type
_entity_poly.pdbx_seq_one_letter_code
_entity_poly.pdbx_strand_id
1 'polypeptide(L)'
;MYAWSAFQYLNEQAAEEAFDIAWSFVRATYTIEDEMIAQALLATEIMRLLDRGERHKIRLANLAISAYDRAQADEGKSDFPVIRID
;
A
#
# COMPACT_ATOMS: atom_id res chain seq x y z
N MET A 1 -12.08 4.24 -29.46
CA MET A 1 -10.94 4.21 -28.52
C MET A 1 -11.40 4.84 -27.20
N TYR A 2 -12.15 4.10 -26.38
CA TYR A 2 -12.77 4.60 -25.14
C TYR A 2 -12.64 3.63 -23.95
N ALA A 3 -12.46 2.33 -24.21
CA ALA A 3 -12.40 1.31 -23.17
C ALA A 3 -11.13 1.42 -22.31
N TRP A 4 -9.97 1.74 -22.90
CA TRP A 4 -8.70 1.87 -22.18
C TRP A 4 -8.69 3.03 -21.18
N SER A 5 -9.19 4.20 -21.58
CA SER A 5 -9.29 5.37 -20.69
C SER A 5 -10.31 5.16 -19.57
N ALA A 6 -11.44 4.50 -19.87
CA ALA A 6 -12.42 4.13 -18.85
C ALA A 6 -11.84 3.11 -17.85
N PHE A 7 -11.04 2.16 -18.32
CA PHE A 7 -10.38 1.18 -17.44
C PHE A 7 -9.30 1.83 -16.57
N GLN A 8 -8.52 2.76 -17.11
CA GLN A 8 -7.56 3.55 -16.35
C GLN A 8 -8.24 4.33 -15.23
N TYR A 9 -9.31 5.06 -15.55
CA TYR A 9 -10.09 5.82 -14.58
C TYR A 9 -10.65 4.93 -13.46
N LEU A 10 -11.20 3.76 -13.79
CA LEU A 10 -11.70 2.81 -12.79
C LEU A 10 -10.58 2.25 -11.90
N ASN A 11 -9.38 2.04 -12.46
CA ASN A 11 -8.23 1.58 -11.68
C ASN A 11 -7.72 2.70 -10.75
N GLU A 12 -7.64 3.94 -11.23
CA GLU A 12 -7.27 5.11 -10.43
C GLU A 12 -8.24 5.28 -9.26
N GLN A 13 -9.56 5.23 -9.52
CA GLN A 13 -10.57 5.32 -8.48
C GLN A 13 -10.47 4.16 -7.48
N ALA A 14 -10.29 2.93 -7.96
CA ALA A 14 -10.13 1.77 -7.08
C ALA A 14 -8.85 1.85 -6.23
N ALA A 15 -7.77 2.43 -6.77
CA ALA A 15 -6.51 2.65 -6.07
C ALA A 15 -6.67 3.69 -4.96
N GLU A 16 -7.27 4.83 -5.28
CA GLU A 16 -7.51 5.94 -4.35
C GLU A 16 -8.38 5.49 -3.18
N GLU A 17 -9.53 4.86 -3.47
CA GLU A 17 -10.44 4.38 -2.42
C GLU A 17 -9.80 3.28 -1.56
N ALA A 18 -8.99 2.39 -2.16
CA ALA A 18 -8.26 1.38 -1.39
C ALA A 18 -7.17 1.99 -0.50
N PHE A 19 -6.47 3.01 -1.01
CA PHE A 19 -5.43 3.72 -0.28
C PHE A 19 -6.01 4.44 0.94
N ASP A 20 -7.10 5.18 0.77
CA ASP A 20 -7.76 5.89 1.87
C ASP A 20 -8.19 4.95 2.99
N ILE A 21 -8.73 3.77 2.64
CA ILE A 21 -9.14 2.76 3.61
C ILE A 21 -7.91 2.20 4.34
N ALA A 22 -6.88 1.80 3.60
CA ALA A 22 -5.67 1.23 4.16
C ALA A 22 -4.93 2.23 5.07
N TRP A 23 -4.76 3.46 4.59
CA TRP A 23 -4.09 4.52 5.33
C TRP A 23 -4.85 4.89 6.60
N SER A 24 -6.17 5.02 6.52
CA SER A 24 -7.02 5.29 7.69
C SER A 24 -6.90 4.19 8.75
N PHE A 25 -6.81 2.93 8.34
CA PHE A 25 -6.59 1.82 9.28
C PHE A 25 -5.18 1.88 9.90
N VAL A 26 -4.14 2.02 9.08
CA VAL A 26 -2.74 1.99 9.53
C VAL A 26 -2.45 3.12 10.52
N ARG A 27 -2.84 4.36 10.19
CA ARG A 27 -2.66 5.53 11.06
C ARG A 27 -3.43 5.47 12.38
N ALA A 28 -4.51 4.68 12.43
CA ALA A 28 -5.29 4.48 13.65
C ALA A 28 -4.74 3.34 14.52
N THR A 29 -3.99 2.40 13.92
CA THR A 29 -3.60 1.15 14.57
C THR A 29 -2.14 1.14 15.01
N TYR A 30 -1.25 1.75 14.23
CA TYR A 30 0.20 1.66 14.44
C TYR A 30 0.79 3.00 14.86
N THR A 31 1.88 2.94 15.63
CA THR A 31 2.81 4.07 15.75
C THR A 31 3.64 4.12 14.48
N ILE A 32 3.55 5.22 13.74
CA ILE A 32 4.22 5.38 12.46
C ILE A 32 5.43 6.30 12.65
N GLU A 33 6.62 5.78 12.41
CA GLU A 33 7.86 6.57 12.52
C GLU A 33 8.05 7.51 11.32
N ASP A 34 7.72 7.04 10.12
CA ASP A 34 7.78 7.81 8.88
C ASP A 34 6.49 7.58 8.05
N GLU A 35 5.62 8.59 8.03
CA GLU A 35 4.36 8.52 7.28
C GLU A 35 4.58 8.40 5.77
N MET A 36 5.64 9.01 5.23
CA MET A 36 5.91 8.98 3.79
C MET A 36 6.31 7.56 3.36
N ILE A 37 7.16 6.89 4.15
CA ILE A 37 7.54 5.49 3.89
C ILE A 37 6.33 4.56 4.00
N ALA A 38 5.52 4.73 5.06
CA ALA A 38 4.32 3.93 5.25
C ALA A 38 3.31 4.09 4.10
N GLN A 39 3.04 5.32 3.68
CA GLN A 39 2.15 5.62 2.55
C GLN A 39 2.73 5.07 1.24
N ALA A 40 4.03 5.22 0.98
CA ALA A 40 4.68 4.68 -0.20
C ALA A 40 4.58 3.15 -0.28
N LEU A 41 4.74 2.45 0.84
CA LEU A 41 4.54 1.00 0.93
C LEU A 41 3.12 0.61 0.54
N LEU A 42 2.11 1.25 1.14
CA LEU A 42 0.70 0.99 0.84
C LEU A 42 0.37 1.24 -0.64
N ALA A 43 0.80 2.39 -1.18
CA ALA A 43 0.57 2.73 -2.58
C ALA A 43 1.24 1.74 -3.54
N THR A 44 2.49 1.35 -3.24
CA THR A 44 3.23 0.36 -4.04
C THR A 44 2.53 -0.98 -4.07
N GLU A 45 2.05 -1.46 -2.91
CA GLU A 45 1.35 -2.74 -2.85
C GLU A 45 -0.01 -2.70 -3.54
N ILE A 46 -0.77 -1.61 -3.42
CA ILE A 46 -2.04 -1.43 -4.14
C ILE A 46 -1.83 -1.44 -5.65
N MET A 47 -0.84 -0.71 -6.16
CA MET A 47 -0.49 -0.71 -7.59
C MET A 47 -0.10 -2.12 -8.07
N ARG A 48 0.72 -2.84 -7.30
CA ARG A 48 1.10 -4.22 -7.62
C ARG A 48 -0.10 -5.16 -7.70
N LEU A 49 -1.10 -4.98 -6.84
CA LEU A 49 -2.32 -5.79 -6.85
C LEU A 49 -3.23 -5.43 -8.04
N LEU A 50 -3.31 -4.15 -8.40
CA LEU A 50 -3.99 -3.70 -9.62
C LEU A 50 -3.33 -4.30 -10.88
N ASP A 51 -2.00 -4.35 -10.95
CA ASP A 51 -1.31 -4.99 -12.07
C ASP A 51 -1.61 -6.49 -12.18
N ARG A 52 -1.94 -7.14 -11.06
CA ARG A 52 -2.33 -8.56 -10.98
C ARG A 52 -3.80 -8.84 -11.30
N GLY A 53 -4.59 -7.80 -11.56
CA GLY A 53 -6.01 -7.96 -11.89
C GLY A 53 -6.96 -7.81 -10.69
N GLU A 54 -6.47 -7.54 -9.49
CA GLU A 54 -7.35 -7.22 -8.36
C GLU A 54 -7.98 -5.83 -8.58
N ARG A 55 -9.30 -5.72 -8.46
CA ARG A 55 -10.03 -4.46 -8.71
C ARG A 55 -10.97 -4.07 -7.57
N HIS A 56 -11.20 -4.98 -6.63
CA HIS A 56 -12.12 -4.73 -5.53
C HIS A 56 -11.41 -3.95 -4.42
N LYS A 57 -11.76 -2.66 -4.26
CA LYS A 57 -11.14 -1.74 -3.30
C LYS A 57 -10.90 -2.29 -1.89
N ILE A 58 -11.88 -2.98 -1.31
CA ILE A 58 -11.75 -3.56 0.04
C ILE A 58 -10.69 -4.66 0.07
N ARG A 59 -10.60 -5.45 -1.00
CA ARG A 59 -9.61 -6.52 -1.10
C ARG A 59 -8.21 -5.94 -1.31
N LEU A 60 -8.09 -4.91 -2.16
CA LEU A 60 -6.85 -4.15 -2.33
C LEU A 60 -6.36 -3.59 -1.00
N ALA A 61 -7.23 -2.88 -0.26
CA ALA A 61 -6.91 -2.30 1.03
C ALA A 61 -6.47 -3.37 2.05
N ASN A 62 -7.24 -4.45 2.20
CA ASN A 62 -6.93 -5.51 3.16
C ASN A 62 -5.59 -6.21 2.86
N LEU A 63 -5.29 -6.45 1.58
CA LEU A 63 -4.02 -7.05 1.17
C LEU A 63 -2.84 -6.08 1.39
N ALA A 64 -3.04 -4.78 1.15
CA ALA A 64 -2.04 -3.76 1.45
C ALA A 64 -1.77 -3.63 2.95
N ILE A 65 -2.81 -3.60 3.79
CA ILE A 65 -2.69 -3.65 5.25
C ILE A 65 -1.93 -4.90 5.70
N SER A 66 -2.27 -6.07 5.13
CA SER A 66 -1.57 -7.32 5.47
C SER A 66 -0.10 -7.29 5.06
N ALA A 67 0.26 -6.55 4.01
CA ALA A 67 1.66 -6.37 3.60
C ALA A 67 2.40 -5.43 4.56
N TYR A 68 1.75 -4.34 4.98
CA TYR A 68 2.28 -3.42 5.99
C TYR A 68 2.53 -4.14 7.33
N ASP A 69 1.56 -4.93 7.80
CA ASP A 69 1.68 -5.70 9.04
C ASP A 69 2.88 -6.67 9.02
N ARG A 70 3.10 -7.35 7.87
CA ARG A 70 4.29 -8.19 7.68
C ARG A 70 5.58 -7.38 7.70
N ALA A 71 5.61 -6.20 7.06
CA ALA A 71 6.79 -5.34 7.06
C ALA A 71 7.15 -4.90 8.49
N GLN A 72 6.17 -4.51 9.31
CA GLN A 72 6.41 -4.16 10.72
C GLN A 72 6.88 -5.38 11.55
N ALA A 73 6.36 -6.57 11.27
CA ALA A 73 6.80 -7.79 11.95
C ALA A 73 8.23 -8.19 11.56
N ASP A 74 8.63 -7.94 10.31
CA ASP A 74 9.98 -8.20 9.81
C ASP A 74 10.98 -7.14 10.29
N GLU A 75 10.58 -5.87 10.47
CA GLU A 75 11.39 -4.86 11.17
C GLU A 75 11.70 -5.26 12.62
N GLY A 76 10.79 -5.97 13.29
CA GLY A 76 11.03 -6.60 14.60
C GLY A 76 12.02 -7.78 14.59
N LYS A 77 12.45 -8.24 13.40
CA LYS A 77 13.41 -9.34 13.19
C LYS A 77 14.62 -8.99 12.31
N SER A 78 14.65 -7.81 11.72
CA SER A 78 15.66 -7.40 10.75
C SER A 78 16.77 -6.60 11.43
N ASP A 79 17.71 -7.33 12.00
CA ASP A 79 19.10 -6.92 12.14
C ASP A 79 19.69 -6.72 10.74
N PHE A 80 19.46 -5.56 10.11
CA PHE A 80 20.20 -5.15 8.90
C PHE A 80 20.59 -3.66 8.97
N PRO A 81 21.82 -3.34 8.57
CA PRO A 81 22.49 -2.11 8.95
C PRO A 81 21.97 -0.92 8.15
N VAL A 82 21.71 0.18 8.86
CA VAL A 82 21.62 1.52 8.27
C VAL A 82 22.92 1.77 7.51
N ILE A 83 22.84 1.90 6.19
CA ILE A 83 23.98 2.33 5.37
C ILE A 83 24.33 3.74 5.82
N ARG A 84 25.39 3.88 6.63
CA ARG A 84 26.09 5.16 6.79
C ARG A 84 26.88 5.40 5.51
N ILE A 85 26.64 6.55 4.91
CA ILE A 85 27.52 7.11 3.88
C ILE A 85 28.50 8.01 4.61
N ASP A 86 29.74 7.55 4.68
CA ASP A 86 30.94 8.35 4.90
C ASP A 86 31.79 8.39 3.61
#